data_AF-A0A514WVC0-F1
#
_entry.id   AF-A0A514WVC0-F1
#
_cell.length_a   1.000
_cell.length_b   1.000
_cell.length_c   1.000
_cell.angle_alpha   90.00
_cell.angle_beta   90.00
_cell.angle_gamma   90.00
#
_symmetry.space_group_name_H-M   'P 1'
#
loop_
_entity.id
_entity.type
_entity.pdbx_description
1 polymer ?
#
loop_
_entity_poly.entity_id
_entity_poly.type
_entity_poly.pdbx_seq_one_letter_code
_entity_poly.pdbx_strand_id
1 'polypeptide(L)'
;MIPPLELIDSIEFIHTPLFRNHEFLHRRYTLEGYSIAQISEEISSSKEAVRKALKQFKIPIREPSQHHGHPSQAKFGTRLSAGKLQKNKRELDVIATINQLKAQGLSLRQIAKILTNLKVSTKNGAASWHPQMIKRIIDMSASEGRS
;
A
#
# COMPACT_ATOMS: atom_id res chain seq x y z
N MET A 1 -55.23 44.33 -22.96
CA MET A 1 -53.92 44.42 -23.64
C MET A 1 -52.90 43.84 -22.67
N ILE A 2 -52.39 42.64 -22.91
CA ILE A 2 -51.45 41.93 -22.01
C ILE A 2 -50.04 42.25 -22.51
N PRO A 3 -49.10 42.68 -21.64
CA PRO A 3 -47.73 42.97 -22.06
C PRO A 3 -47.01 41.67 -22.47
N PRO A 4 -46.10 41.72 -23.45
CA PRO A 4 -45.33 40.57 -23.87
C PRO A 4 -44.41 40.09 -22.74
N LEU A 5 -44.38 38.78 -22.51
CA LEU A 5 -43.46 38.12 -21.58
C LEU A 5 -42.06 38.14 -22.21
N GLU A 6 -41.11 38.84 -21.59
CA GLU A 6 -39.71 38.77 -21.98
C GLU A 6 -39.12 37.42 -21.53
N LEU A 7 -38.71 36.61 -22.50
CA LEU A 7 -38.02 35.35 -22.27
C LEU A 7 -36.57 35.67 -21.88
N ILE A 8 -36.21 35.44 -20.62
CA ILE A 8 -34.83 35.55 -20.16
C ILE A 8 -34.13 34.25 -20.53
N ASP A 9 -33.38 34.26 -21.63
CA ASP A 9 -32.76 33.07 -22.24
C ASP A 9 -31.53 32.53 -21.50
N SER A 10 -31.03 33.22 -20.47
CA SER A 10 -29.88 32.73 -19.71
C SER A 10 -29.84 33.27 -18.29
N ILE A 11 -29.72 32.35 -17.33
CA ILE A 11 -29.36 32.62 -15.94
C ILE A 11 -27.88 32.23 -15.80
N GLU A 12 -27.01 33.19 -15.52
CA GLU A 12 -25.59 32.91 -15.25
C GLU A 12 -25.45 32.19 -13.90
N PHE A 13 -25.32 30.86 -13.95
CA PHE A 13 -25.11 30.05 -12.75
C PHE A 13 -23.60 30.03 -12.42
N ILE A 14 -23.13 30.98 -11.62
CA ILE A 14 -21.77 30.94 -11.05
C ILE A 14 -21.74 29.85 -9.97
N HIS A 15 -21.57 28.59 -10.37
CA HIS A 15 -21.35 27.51 -9.41
C HIS A 15 -19.89 27.56 -8.93
N THR A 16 -19.64 28.28 -7.83
CA THR A 16 -18.37 28.14 -7.13
C THR A 16 -18.32 26.75 -6.51
N PRO A 17 -17.40 25.88 -6.93
CA PRO A 17 -17.36 24.52 -6.40
C PRO A 17 -17.02 24.57 -4.91
N LEU A 18 -17.74 23.79 -4.09
CA LEU A 18 -17.66 23.85 -2.63
C LEU A 18 -16.25 23.57 -2.06
N PHE A 19 -15.40 22.83 -2.78
CA PHE A 19 -13.99 22.67 -2.38
C PHE A 19 -13.18 23.97 -2.45
N ARG A 20 -13.64 25.03 -3.13
CA ARG A 20 -12.99 26.35 -3.12
C ARG A 20 -13.49 27.23 -1.96
N ASN A 21 -14.35 26.72 -1.09
CA ASN A 21 -14.77 27.43 0.11
C ASN A 21 -13.94 26.95 1.33
N HIS A 22 -13.16 27.88 1.89
CA HIS A 22 -12.32 27.63 3.08
C HIS A 22 -13.15 27.17 4.28
N GLU A 23 -14.26 27.85 4.59
CA GLU A 23 -15.09 27.56 5.77
C GLU A 23 -15.72 26.17 5.67
N PHE A 24 -16.19 25.81 4.49
CA PHE A 24 -16.74 24.48 4.23
C PHE A 24 -15.69 23.39 4.49
N LEU A 25 -14.49 23.53 3.90
CA LEU A 25 -13.43 22.55 4.08
C LEU A 25 -12.93 22.49 5.52
N HIS A 26 -12.77 23.64 6.19
CA HIS A 26 -12.34 23.67 7.59
C HIS A 26 -13.37 23.02 8.51
N ARG A 27 -14.66 23.29 8.32
CA ARG A 27 -15.73 22.67 9.10
C ARG A 27 -15.76 21.15 8.90
N ARG A 28 -15.87 20.67 7.65
CA ARG A 28 -15.97 19.23 7.37
C ARG A 28 -14.70 18.48 7.78
N TYR A 29 -13.53 19.00 7.42
CA TYR A 29 -12.26 18.30 7.61
C TYR A 29 -11.70 18.43 9.02
N THR A 30 -11.77 19.60 9.65
CA THR A 30 -11.16 19.84 10.97
C THR A 30 -12.15 19.63 12.11
N LEU A 31 -13.35 20.22 12.02
CA LEU A 31 -14.32 20.20 13.12
C LEU A 31 -15.10 18.89 13.18
N GLU A 32 -15.57 18.40 12.03
CA GLU A 32 -16.47 17.24 11.95
C GLU A 32 -15.73 15.92 11.69
N GLY A 33 -14.42 15.97 11.43
CA GLY A 33 -13.62 14.75 11.31
C GLY A 33 -13.73 14.01 9.97
N TYR A 34 -14.38 14.59 8.94
CA TYR A 34 -14.56 13.92 7.65
C TYR A 34 -13.22 13.67 6.95
N SER A 35 -13.12 12.54 6.26
CA SER A 35 -11.99 12.22 5.38
C SER A 35 -12.11 12.92 4.03
N ILE A 36 -10.99 13.06 3.32
CA ILE A 36 -10.98 13.60 1.95
C ILE A 36 -11.93 12.82 1.03
N ALA A 37 -12.06 11.50 1.23
CA ALA A 37 -12.95 10.65 0.45
C ALA A 37 -14.43 11.00 0.71
N GLN A 38 -14.83 11.14 1.97
CA GLN A 38 -16.20 11.51 2.33
C GLN A 38 -16.56 12.91 1.83
N ILE A 39 -15.65 13.87 1.98
CA ILE A 39 -15.86 15.22 1.46
C ILE A 39 -16.02 15.17 -0.07
N SER A 40 -15.17 14.41 -0.77
CA SER A 40 -15.21 14.30 -2.23
C SER A 40 -16.52 13.71 -2.75
N GLU A 41 -17.07 12.73 -2.03
CA GLU A 41 -18.36 12.10 -2.34
C GLU A 41 -19.52 13.06 -2.07
N GLU A 42 -19.49 13.80 -0.95
CA GLU A 42 -20.50 14.79 -0.58
C GLU A 42 -20.66 15.90 -1.63
N ILE A 43 -19.54 16.43 -2.16
CA ILE A 43 -19.56 17.54 -3.12
C ILE A 43 -19.38 17.08 -4.57
N SER A 44 -19.45 15.76 -4.83
CA SER A 44 -19.25 15.16 -6.15
C SER A 44 -18.00 15.69 -6.88
N SER A 45 -16.89 15.82 -6.17
CA SER A 45 -15.61 16.30 -6.71
C SER A 45 -14.53 15.24 -6.58
N SER A 46 -13.40 15.41 -7.27
CA SER A 46 -12.30 14.46 -7.13
C SER A 46 -11.60 14.60 -5.76
N LYS A 47 -11.11 13.49 -5.21
CA LYS A 47 -10.27 13.47 -3.98
C LYS A 47 -9.06 14.39 -4.11
N GLU A 48 -8.48 14.48 -5.31
CA GLU A 48 -7.34 15.34 -5.58
C GLU A 48 -7.71 16.83 -5.57
N ALA A 49 -8.89 17.21 -6.06
CA ALA A 49 -9.37 18.59 -5.99
C ALA A 49 -9.53 19.04 -4.52
N VAL A 50 -10.16 18.20 -3.69
CA VAL A 50 -10.30 18.46 -2.25
C VAL A 50 -8.92 18.54 -1.58
N ARG A 51 -8.01 17.60 -1.88
CA ARG A 51 -6.63 17.62 -1.34
C ARG A 51 -5.88 18.89 -1.73
N LYS A 52 -5.95 19.32 -2.99
CA LYS A 52 -5.28 20.53 -3.48
C LYS A 52 -5.85 21.77 -2.79
N ALA A 53 -7.16 21.83 -2.61
CA ALA A 53 -7.81 22.93 -1.91
C ALA A 53 -7.42 23.00 -0.44
N LEU A 54 -7.38 21.87 0.28
CA LEU A 54 -6.88 21.81 1.66
C LEU A 54 -5.46 22.37 1.77
N LYS A 55 -4.56 21.98 0.84
CA LYS A 55 -3.19 22.54 0.77
C LYS A 55 -3.19 24.03 0.49
N GLN A 56 -4.00 24.49 -0.48
CA GLN A 56 -4.09 25.91 -0.85
C GLN A 56 -4.57 26.78 0.31
N PHE A 57 -5.54 26.29 1.07
CA PHE A 57 -6.06 26.93 2.28
C PHE A 57 -5.20 26.74 3.53
N LYS A 58 -4.05 26.05 3.40
CA LYS A 58 -3.15 25.74 4.52
C LYS A 58 -3.84 24.99 5.67
N ILE A 59 -4.87 24.21 5.37
CA ILE A 59 -5.53 23.33 6.34
C ILE A 59 -4.62 22.09 6.52
N PRO A 60 -4.19 21.76 7.74
CA PRO A 60 -3.22 20.69 7.98
C PRO A 60 -3.79 19.34 7.59
N ILE A 61 -3.15 18.65 6.65
CA ILE A 61 -3.58 17.32 6.21
C ILE A 61 -3.15 16.31 7.27
N ARG A 62 -4.10 15.49 7.74
CA ARG A 62 -3.84 14.39 8.68
C ARG A 62 -2.76 13.48 8.14
N GLU A 63 -1.88 13.03 9.03
CA GLU A 63 -0.87 12.05 8.67
C GLU A 63 -1.54 10.79 8.11
N PRO A 64 -0.93 10.15 7.09
CA PRO A 64 -1.40 8.86 6.63
C PRO A 64 -1.43 7.90 7.81
N SER A 65 -2.45 7.04 7.87
CA SER A 65 -2.54 5.99 8.88
C SER A 65 -1.23 5.22 8.87
N GLN A 66 -0.55 5.16 10.02
CA GLN A 66 0.67 4.37 10.10
C GLN A 66 0.33 2.90 9.79
N HIS A 67 1.15 2.28 8.96
CA HIS A 67 1.00 0.86 8.70
C HIS A 67 1.18 0.14 10.04
N HIS A 68 0.12 -0.46 10.57
CA HIS A 68 0.23 -1.33 11.74
C HIS A 68 1.32 -2.34 11.39
N GLY A 69 2.44 -2.35 12.12
CA GLY A 69 3.69 -3.04 11.76
C GLY A 69 3.59 -4.56 11.60
N HIS A 70 2.38 -5.11 11.55
CA HIS A 70 2.09 -6.44 11.09
C HIS A 70 2.17 -6.49 9.56
N PRO A 71 3.22 -7.11 8.99
CA PRO A 71 3.21 -7.38 7.57
C PRO A 71 2.02 -8.29 7.27
N SER A 72 1.28 -7.98 6.20
CA SER A 72 0.16 -8.80 5.71
C SER A 72 0.59 -10.25 5.42
N GLN A 73 1.89 -10.48 5.20
CA GLN A 73 2.47 -11.79 4.99
C GLN A 73 3.79 -11.94 5.77
N ALA A 74 3.92 -13.01 6.56
CA ALA A 74 5.19 -13.34 7.22
C ALA A 74 6.29 -13.61 6.17
N LYS A 75 7.53 -13.15 6.42
CA LYS A 75 8.68 -13.42 5.54
C LYS A 75 9.10 -14.89 5.59
N PHE A 76 9.81 -15.38 4.58
CA PHE A 76 10.41 -16.72 4.60
C PHE A 76 11.45 -16.80 5.75
N GLY A 77 11.43 -17.87 6.53
CA GLY A 77 12.15 -18.00 7.81
C GLY A 77 11.31 -17.66 9.04
N THR A 78 10.12 -17.07 8.85
CA THR A 78 9.21 -16.69 9.94
C THR A 78 7.79 -17.18 9.70
N ARG A 79 7.12 -17.57 10.78
CA ARG A 79 5.68 -17.85 10.79
C ARG A 79 5.00 -16.99 11.85
N LEU A 80 3.78 -16.57 11.58
CA LEU A 80 2.93 -15.95 12.59
C LEU A 80 2.29 -17.06 13.43
N SER A 81 2.55 -17.08 14.73
CA SER A 81 1.92 -18.03 15.66
C SER A 81 1.54 -17.26 16.93
N ALA A 82 0.28 -17.37 17.34
CA ALA A 82 -0.26 -16.63 18.49
C ALA A 82 0.01 -15.11 18.46
N GLY A 83 -0.15 -14.48 17.27
CA GLY A 83 0.07 -13.04 17.09
C GLY A 83 1.52 -12.58 17.11
N LYS A 84 2.48 -13.49 17.34
CA LYS A 84 3.92 -13.19 17.35
C LYS A 84 4.63 -13.81 16.15
N LEU A 85 5.62 -13.10 15.62
CA LEU A 85 6.54 -13.63 14.59
C LEU A 85 7.50 -14.61 15.26
N GLN A 86 7.36 -15.89 14.91
CA GLN A 86 8.23 -16.96 15.40
C GLN A 86 9.14 -17.45 14.28
N LYS A 87 10.41 -17.71 14.63
CA LYS A 87 11.37 -18.34 13.72
C LYS A 87 10.89 -19.74 13.31
N ASN A 88 10.89 -20.04 12.01
CA ASN A 88 10.57 -21.35 11.49
C ASN A 88 11.88 -22.11 11.19
N LYS A 89 12.26 -23.07 12.04
CA LYS A 89 13.53 -23.81 11.93
C LYS A 89 13.73 -24.43 10.55
N ARG A 90 12.69 -25.06 9.98
CA ARG A 90 12.77 -25.68 8.64
C ARG A 90 13.10 -24.66 7.56
N GLU A 91 12.44 -23.51 7.58
CA GLU A 91 12.71 -22.46 6.59
C GLU A 91 14.09 -21.82 6.80
N LEU A 92 14.56 -21.70 8.06
CA LEU A 92 15.91 -21.23 8.36
C LEU A 92 17.00 -22.18 7.85
N ASP A 93 16.81 -23.50 8.00
CA ASP A 93 17.75 -24.50 7.47
C ASP A 93 17.85 -24.40 5.93
N VAL A 94 16.71 -24.13 5.27
CA VAL A 94 16.68 -23.89 3.82
C VAL A 94 17.40 -22.59 3.44
N ILE A 95 17.24 -21.51 4.22
CA ILE A 95 17.98 -20.26 4.02
C ILE A 95 19.49 -20.50 4.15
N ALA A 96 19.92 -21.26 5.17
CA ALA A 96 21.33 -21.62 5.35
C ALA A 96 21.86 -22.40 4.14
N THR A 97 21.08 -23.37 3.65
CA THR A 97 21.42 -24.17 2.47
C THR A 97 21.53 -23.28 1.22
N ILE A 98 20.60 -22.35 1.00
CA ILE A 98 20.64 -21.40 -0.12
C ILE A 98 21.91 -20.54 -0.06
N ASN A 99 22.25 -20.01 1.12
CA ASN A 99 23.44 -19.18 1.30
C ASN A 99 24.72 -19.98 1.07
N GLN A 100 24.78 -21.23 1.54
CA GLN A 100 25.91 -22.13 1.30
C GLN A 100 26.09 -22.42 -0.20
N LEU A 101 25.00 -22.77 -0.90
CA LEU A 101 25.05 -23.01 -2.35
C LEU A 101 25.44 -21.74 -3.11
N LYS A 102 24.99 -20.56 -2.65
CA LYS A 102 25.38 -19.29 -3.26
C LYS A 102 26.86 -18.98 -3.04
N ALA A 103 27.41 -19.26 -1.86
CA ALA A 103 28.82 -19.11 -1.55
C ALA A 103 29.72 -20.04 -2.38
N GLN A 104 29.20 -21.21 -2.78
CA GLN A 104 29.86 -22.12 -3.73
C GLN A 104 29.84 -21.61 -5.18
N GLY A 105 29.31 -20.42 -5.45
CA GLY A 105 29.28 -19.82 -6.78
C GLY A 105 28.14 -20.31 -7.68
N LEU A 106 27.20 -21.10 -7.16
CA LEU A 106 26.07 -21.58 -7.96
C LEU A 106 25.15 -20.42 -8.39
N SER A 107 24.65 -20.50 -9.62
CA SER A 107 23.64 -19.58 -10.12
C SER A 107 22.29 -19.83 -9.47
N LEU A 108 21.43 -18.80 -9.43
CA LEU A 108 20.09 -18.90 -8.84
C LEU A 108 19.25 -20.01 -9.50
N ARG A 109 19.44 -20.25 -10.80
CA ARG A 109 18.76 -21.32 -11.54
C ARG A 109 19.24 -22.71 -11.12
N GLN A 110 20.54 -22.88 -10.89
CA GLN A 110 21.09 -24.14 -10.38
C GLN A 110 20.60 -24.42 -8.97
N ILE A 111 20.58 -23.40 -8.10
CA ILE A 111 20.07 -23.52 -6.73
C ILE A 111 18.58 -23.94 -6.76
N ALA A 112 17.76 -23.32 -7.60
CA ALA A 112 16.35 -23.71 -7.79
C ALA A 112 16.19 -25.18 -8.20
N LYS A 113 17.01 -25.64 -9.16
CA LYS A 113 16.98 -27.03 -9.62
C LYS A 113 17.37 -28.01 -8.49
N ILE A 114 18.41 -27.68 -7.74
CA ILE A 114 18.88 -28.49 -6.59
C ILE A 114 17.76 -28.59 -5.53
N LEU A 115 17.18 -27.46 -5.12
CA LEU A 115 16.12 -27.45 -4.09
C LEU A 115 14.86 -28.20 -4.53
N THR A 116 14.51 -28.10 -5.82
CA THR A 116 13.38 -28.83 -6.41
C THR A 116 13.65 -30.34 -6.44
N ASN A 117 14.85 -30.75 -6.84
CA ASN A 117 15.26 -32.16 -6.86
C ASN A 117 15.32 -32.77 -5.46
N LEU A 118 15.73 -31.98 -4.46
CA LEU A 118 15.76 -32.38 -3.05
C LEU A 118 14.37 -32.42 -2.40
N LYS A 119 13.29 -32.13 -3.14
CA LYS A 119 11.90 -32.07 -2.66
C LYS A 119 11.72 -31.17 -1.43
N VAL A 120 12.52 -30.10 -1.33
CA VAL A 120 12.38 -29.10 -0.27
C VAL A 120 11.11 -28.31 -0.52
N SER A 121 10.15 -28.36 0.39
CA SER A 121 8.89 -27.60 0.25
C SER A 121 9.13 -26.10 0.32
N THR A 122 8.50 -25.36 -0.60
CA THR A 122 8.39 -23.90 -0.52
C THR A 122 7.36 -23.49 0.55
N LYS A 123 7.27 -22.18 0.86
CA LYS A 123 6.39 -21.65 1.92
C LYS A 123 4.93 -22.10 1.81
N ASN A 124 4.42 -22.20 0.59
CA ASN A 124 3.05 -22.61 0.29
C ASN A 124 2.96 -24.04 -0.25
N GLY A 125 4.04 -24.83 -0.13
CA GLY A 125 4.07 -26.21 -0.64
C GLY A 125 4.13 -26.35 -2.16
N ALA A 126 4.52 -25.30 -2.89
CA ALA A 126 4.71 -25.39 -4.34
C ALA A 126 5.80 -26.42 -4.70
N ALA A 127 5.56 -27.14 -5.79
CA ALA A 127 6.38 -28.26 -6.24
C ALA A 127 7.76 -27.87 -6.79
N SER A 128 7.97 -26.60 -7.16
CA SER A 128 9.22 -26.12 -7.75
C SER A 128 9.68 -24.79 -7.16
N TRP A 129 11.01 -24.62 -7.09
CA TRP A 129 11.64 -23.38 -6.65
C TRP A 129 11.84 -22.44 -7.82
N HIS A 130 11.34 -21.21 -7.71
CA HIS A 130 11.57 -20.17 -8.71
C HIS A 130 12.85 -19.36 -8.39
N PRO A 131 13.74 -19.08 -9.37
CA PRO A 131 14.96 -18.31 -9.13
C PRO A 131 14.75 -16.94 -8.46
N GLN A 132 13.64 -16.27 -8.80
CA GLN A 132 13.27 -14.98 -8.19
C GLN A 132 12.97 -15.09 -6.69
N MET A 133 12.43 -16.22 -6.24
CA MET A 133 12.17 -16.47 -4.83
C MET A 133 13.49 -16.63 -4.06
N ILE A 134 14.46 -17.32 -4.65
CA ILE A 134 15.81 -17.47 -4.08
C ILE A 134 16.51 -16.12 -3.99
N LYS A 135 16.43 -15.31 -5.06
CA LYS A 135 16.96 -13.94 -5.05
C LYS A 135 16.38 -13.13 -3.90
N ARG A 136 15.05 -13.11 -3.75
CA ARG A 136 14.39 -12.42 -2.64
C ARG A 136 14.87 -12.90 -1.27
N ILE A 137 15.04 -14.22 -1.09
CA ILE A 137 15.53 -14.78 0.18
C ILE A 137 16.95 -14.28 0.50
N ILE A 138 17.84 -14.24 -0.49
CA ILE A 138 19.21 -13.74 -0.34
C ILE A 138 19.22 -12.24 -0.04
N ASP A 139 18.45 -11.45 -0.81
CA ASP A 139 18.37 -10.00 -0.60
C ASP A 139 17.80 -9.67 0.79
N MET A 140 16.81 -10.45 1.25
CA MET A 140 16.22 -10.30 2.59
C MET A 140 17.22 -10.68 3.69
N SER A 141 17.89 -11.83 3.60
CA SER A 141 18.85 -12.27 4.61
C SER A 141 20.03 -11.31 4.74
N ALA A 142 20.46 -10.68 3.64
CA ALA A 142 21.51 -9.67 3.64
C ALA A 142 21.08 -8.37 4.37
N SER A 143 19.79 -8.02 4.33
CA SER A 143 19.26 -6.82 5.01
C SER A 143 19.08 -7.01 6.52
N GLU A 144 18.70 -8.21 6.96
CA GLU A 144 18.48 -8.52 8.38
C GLU A 144 19.78 -8.60 9.20
N GLY A 145 20.95 -8.77 8.56
CA GLY A 145 22.25 -8.71 9.22
C GLY A 145 22.86 -7.31 9.33
N ARG A 146 22.19 -6.27 8.81
CA ARG A 146 22.66 -4.86 8.83
C ARG A 146 21.85 -3.95 9.73
N SER A 147 20.89 -4.49 10.48
CA SER A 147 20.01 -3.73 11.40
C SER A 147 20.34 -4.05 12.85
#